data_AF-A0A7K8AMX6-F1
#
_entry.id   AF-A0A7K8AMX6-F1
#
_cell.length_a   1.000
_cell.length_b   1.000
_cell.length_c   1.000
_cell.angle_alpha   90.00
_cell.angle_beta   90.00
_cell.angle_gamma   90.00
#
_symmetry.space_group_name_H-M   'P 1'
#
loop_
_entity.id
_entity.type
_entity.pdbx_description
1 polymer ?
#
loop_
_entity_poly.entity_id
_entity_poly.type
_entity_poly.pdbx_seq_one_letter_code
_entity_poly.pdbx_strand_id
1 'polypeptide(L)'
;GFIFTRHSQTTRIPSCPHGTSQIYVGYSLLFVQGNERAHGQDLGTAGSCLQRFSTMPFLFCSTNDVCSFASRNDYSYWLSTAVVMPPDMAPISGRALEPHISRCVVCEGAAMVIAVHSQTTGVPACPDGWMSLWKGFSFVMYTSAGSEASGQALASPGSCLEEFRAVPFIECHGRGTCNYYTNSYSFWLASLNPRRMFRRPVPQTLKAGELENIISRCQVCMK
;
A
#
# COMPACT_ATOMS: atom_id res chain seq x y z
N GLY A 1 -8.85 6.87 21.81
CA GLY A 1 -9.70 6.72 20.62
C GLY A 1 -9.22 5.59 19.76
N PHE A 2 -9.75 5.47 18.55
CA PHE A 2 -9.39 4.45 17.57
C PHE A 2 -8.43 5.06 16.55
N ILE A 3 -7.36 4.34 16.20
CA ILE A 3 -6.31 4.84 15.32
C ILE A 3 -6.40 4.14 13.97
N PHE A 4 -6.30 4.90 12.90
CA PHE A 4 -6.16 4.39 11.54
C PHE A 4 -5.22 5.29 10.73
N THR A 5 -4.77 4.77 9.60
CA THR A 5 -3.83 5.46 8.70
C THR A 5 -4.47 5.71 7.34
N ARG A 6 -4.13 6.85 6.73
CA ARG A 6 -4.52 7.19 5.36
C ARG A 6 -3.28 7.54 4.54
N HIS A 7 -3.23 7.04 3.31
CA HIS A 7 -2.10 7.22 2.40
C HIS A 7 -2.52 8.05 1.20
N SER A 8 -1.76 9.10 0.89
CA SER A 8 -2.08 10.02 -0.20
C SER A 8 -1.77 9.47 -1.58
N GLN A 9 -0.85 8.51 -1.67
CA GLN A 9 -0.26 8.08 -2.94
C GLN A 9 0.36 9.26 -3.73
N THR A 10 0.73 10.35 -3.04
CA THR A 10 1.37 11.55 -3.61
C THR A 10 2.44 12.09 -2.65
N THR A 11 3.12 13.17 -3.04
CA THR A 11 4.04 13.91 -2.15
C THR A 11 3.31 14.83 -1.17
N ARG A 12 1.99 15.00 -1.31
CA ARG A 12 1.19 15.85 -0.43
C ARG A 12 0.71 15.05 0.77
N ILE A 13 0.78 15.65 1.96
CA ILE A 13 0.25 15.04 3.17
C ILE A 13 -1.27 14.90 3.04
N PRO A 14 -1.84 13.71 3.20
CA PRO A 14 -3.30 13.54 3.18
C PRO A 14 -3.91 14.14 4.45
N SER A 15 -5.12 14.69 4.35
CA SER A 15 -5.86 15.19 5.50
C SER A 15 -6.61 14.06 6.21
N CYS A 16 -6.71 14.15 7.55
CA CYS A 16 -7.59 13.27 8.30
C CYS A 16 -9.05 13.48 7.87
N PRO A 17 -9.83 12.40 7.67
CA PRO A 17 -11.26 12.47 7.35
C PRO A 17 -12.06 13.28 8.38
N HIS A 18 -13.22 13.79 7.97
CA HIS A 18 -14.13 14.52 8.87
C HIS A 18 -14.47 13.69 10.12
N GLY A 19 -14.55 14.35 11.28
CA GLY A 19 -14.82 13.69 12.57
C GLY A 19 -13.60 12.99 13.18
N THR A 20 -12.41 13.16 12.62
CA THR A 20 -11.14 12.58 13.12
C THR A 20 -10.06 13.65 13.25
N SER A 21 -9.03 13.38 14.05
CA SER A 21 -7.96 14.33 14.36
C SER A 21 -6.59 13.78 14.01
N GLN A 22 -5.69 14.63 13.53
CA GLN A 22 -4.34 14.24 13.17
C GLN A 22 -3.49 13.96 14.43
N ILE A 23 -2.83 12.81 14.46
CA ILE A 23 -1.79 12.50 15.45
C ILE A 23 -0.42 12.91 14.87
N TYR A 24 -0.03 12.34 13.73
CA TYR A 24 1.23 12.66 13.06
C TYR A 24 1.19 12.33 11.56
N VAL A 25 2.24 12.75 10.85
CA VAL A 25 2.43 12.55 9.40
C VAL A 25 3.73 11.81 9.14
N GLY A 26 3.83 11.15 7.99
CA GLY A 26 5.03 10.38 7.64
C GLY A 26 5.09 9.98 6.16
N TYR A 27 5.81 8.89 5.92
CA TYR A 27 6.02 8.21 4.65
C TYR A 27 5.43 6.80 4.71
N SER A 28 4.85 6.38 3.59
CA SER A 28 4.03 5.18 3.49
C SER A 28 4.87 3.92 3.32
N LEU A 29 5.29 3.30 4.43
CA LEU A 29 5.98 2.01 4.42
C LEU A 29 4.98 0.89 4.08
N LEU A 30 5.32 0.07 3.09
CA LEU A 30 4.53 -1.10 2.70
C LEU A 30 5.07 -2.37 3.37
N PHE A 31 6.34 -2.70 3.14
CA PHE A 31 7.01 -3.84 3.75
C PHE A 31 8.53 -3.69 3.74
N VAL A 32 9.20 -4.55 4.51
CA VAL A 32 10.65 -4.73 4.46
C VAL A 32 10.98 -6.17 4.14
N GLN A 33 12.16 -6.40 3.56
CA GLN A 33 12.68 -7.74 3.31
C GLN A 33 14.11 -7.81 3.83
N GLY A 34 14.31 -8.64 4.85
CA GLY A 34 15.60 -8.84 5.49
C GLY A 34 15.96 -10.31 5.48
N ASN A 35 17.19 -10.64 5.09
CA ASN A 35 17.64 -12.03 4.96
C ASN A 35 16.63 -12.87 4.13
N GLU A 36 16.25 -12.32 2.98
CA GLU A 36 15.31 -12.89 2.00
C GLU A 36 13.87 -13.12 2.51
N ARG A 37 13.53 -12.67 3.73
CA ARG A 37 12.19 -12.82 4.30
C ARG A 37 11.45 -11.50 4.34
N ALA A 38 10.25 -11.44 3.77
CA ALA A 38 9.38 -10.27 3.84
C ALA A 38 8.61 -10.17 5.16
N HIS A 39 8.41 -8.93 5.59
CA HIS A 39 7.52 -8.57 6.68
C HIS A 39 6.80 -7.26 6.33
N GLY A 40 5.49 -7.36 6.11
CA GLY A 40 4.65 -6.22 5.73
C GLY A 40 3.99 -5.52 6.90
N GLN A 41 3.65 -4.26 6.67
CA GLN A 41 2.79 -3.47 7.55
C GLN A 41 1.41 -3.36 6.88
N ASP A 42 0.36 -3.57 7.64
CA ASP A 42 -1.00 -3.31 7.16
C ASP A 42 -1.18 -1.78 7.02
N LEU A 43 -1.56 -1.32 5.83
CA LEU A 43 -1.69 0.09 5.46
C LEU A 43 -2.83 0.81 6.21
N GLY A 44 -3.72 0.08 6.89
CA GLY A 44 -4.71 0.69 7.77
C GLY A 44 -4.16 1.01 9.15
N THR A 45 -2.97 0.51 9.50
CA THR A 45 -2.36 0.64 10.83
C THR A 45 -1.27 1.70 10.87
N ALA A 46 -0.97 2.22 12.06
CA ALA A 46 0.06 3.25 12.24
C ALA A 46 1.49 2.76 11.85
N GLY A 47 1.75 1.45 11.88
CA GLY A 47 3.06 0.89 11.52
C GLY A 47 3.47 1.13 10.07
N SER A 48 2.50 1.36 9.19
CA SER A 48 2.73 1.71 7.78
C SER A 48 3.09 3.19 7.56
N CYS A 49 3.07 4.03 8.61
CA CYS A 49 3.36 5.45 8.50
C CYS A 49 4.59 5.85 9.30
N LEU A 50 5.77 5.83 8.67
CA LEU A 50 7.01 6.18 9.35
C LEU A 50 7.32 7.67 9.22
N GLN A 51 7.62 8.34 10.34
CA GLN A 51 7.93 9.78 10.36
C GLN A 51 9.17 10.16 9.52
N ARG A 52 10.07 9.20 9.29
CA ARG A 52 11.31 9.38 8.52
C ARG A 52 11.43 8.30 7.47
N PHE A 53 11.77 8.72 6.26
CA PHE A 53 12.12 7.83 5.17
C PHE A 53 13.60 7.44 5.25
N SER A 54 13.89 6.19 4.92
CA SER A 54 15.23 5.66 4.62
C SER A 54 15.07 4.51 3.64
N THR A 55 15.98 4.35 2.69
CA THR A 55 16.01 3.15 1.84
C THR A 55 16.33 1.88 2.65
N MET A 56 16.90 2.05 3.84
CA MET A 56 17.17 1.00 4.82
C MET A 56 16.72 1.47 6.22
N PRO A 57 15.46 1.26 6.61
CA PRO A 57 14.92 1.76 7.89
C PRO A 57 15.20 0.82 9.08
N PHE A 58 15.95 -0.27 8.88
CA PHE A 58 16.24 -1.27 9.91
C PHE A 58 17.71 -1.74 9.84
N LEU A 59 18.12 -2.48 10.86
CA LEU A 59 19.41 -3.16 10.97
C LEU A 59 19.18 -4.59 11.46
N PHE A 60 20.19 -5.43 11.38
CA PHE A 60 20.14 -6.79 11.93
C PHE A 60 21.29 -7.00 12.90
N CYS A 61 21.09 -7.87 13.90
CA CYS A 61 22.09 -8.27 14.87
C CYS A 61 22.23 -9.79 14.91
N SER A 62 23.42 -10.27 15.21
CA SER A 62 23.73 -11.69 15.38
C SER A 62 23.81 -12.07 16.85
N THR A 63 23.91 -13.36 17.14
CA THR A 63 24.10 -13.90 18.50
C THR A 63 25.48 -13.58 19.10
N ASN A 64 26.40 -13.01 18.31
CA ASN A 64 27.75 -12.64 18.74
C ASN A 64 27.83 -11.15 19.16
N ASP A 65 26.70 -10.53 19.52
CA ASP A 65 26.60 -9.11 19.85
C ASP A 65 27.13 -8.15 18.77
N VAL A 66 27.11 -8.58 17.51
CA VAL A 66 27.45 -7.75 16.34
C VAL A 66 26.19 -7.38 15.58
N CYS A 67 25.95 -6.08 15.46
CA CYS A 67 24.90 -5.50 14.62
C CYS A 67 25.51 -4.90 13.35
N SER A 68 24.80 -4.99 12.23
CA SER A 68 25.21 -4.38 10.98
C SER A 68 24.06 -3.62 10.34
N PHE A 69 24.38 -2.46 9.77
CA PHE A 69 23.43 -1.56 9.12
C PHE A 69 23.81 -1.37 7.66
N ALA A 70 22.84 -1.55 6.76
CA ALA A 70 23.00 -1.35 5.31
C ALA A 70 24.21 -2.08 4.68
N SER A 71 24.63 -3.21 5.28
CA SER A 71 25.80 -3.99 4.86
C SER A 71 25.45 -5.31 4.16
N ARG A 72 24.17 -5.53 3.86
CA ARG A 72 23.62 -6.68 3.14
C ARG A 72 22.67 -6.23 2.03
N ASN A 73 22.28 -7.17 1.17
CA ASN A 73 21.29 -6.99 0.12
C ASN A 73 19.87 -7.13 0.67
N ASP A 74 19.53 -6.28 1.63
CA ASP A 74 18.18 -6.18 2.20
C ASP A 74 17.40 -5.04 1.51
N TYR A 75 16.08 -5.06 1.64
CA TYR A 75 15.17 -4.17 0.90
C TYR A 75 14.13 -3.51 1.80
N SER A 76 13.66 -2.34 1.38
CA SER A 76 12.45 -1.70 1.89
C SER A 76 11.55 -1.30 0.74
N TYR A 77 10.25 -1.27 0.99
CA TYR A 77 9.25 -1.01 -0.05
C TYR A 77 8.24 0.00 0.46
N TRP A 78 7.93 0.97 -0.38
CA TRP A 78 7.14 2.14 0.00
C TRP A 78 6.03 2.33 -1.02
N LEU A 79 4.82 2.73 -0.58
CA LEU A 79 3.82 3.18 -1.55
C LEU A 79 4.39 4.35 -2.34
N SER A 80 4.18 4.33 -3.65
CA SER A 80 4.78 5.28 -4.56
C SER A 80 3.80 6.38 -4.98
N THR A 81 4.30 7.39 -5.67
CA THR A 81 3.49 8.45 -6.31
C THR A 81 3.17 8.11 -7.77
N ALA A 82 2.43 9.00 -8.45
CA ALA A 82 2.15 8.88 -9.89
C ALA A 82 3.31 9.38 -10.79
N VAL A 83 4.48 9.66 -10.23
CA VAL A 83 5.64 10.10 -11.02
C VAL A 83 6.03 9.00 -12.00
N VAL A 84 6.21 9.38 -13.26
CA VAL A 84 6.60 8.46 -14.33
C VAL A 84 8.02 7.96 -14.08
N MET A 85 8.23 6.66 -14.28
CA MET A 85 9.56 6.04 -14.15
C MET A 85 10.55 6.72 -15.10
N PRO A 86 11.83 6.85 -14.71
CA PRO A 86 12.89 7.30 -15.61
C PRO A 86 12.91 6.46 -16.90
N PRO A 87 12.99 7.08 -18.10
CA PRO A 87 12.97 6.35 -19.38
C PRO A 87 14.11 5.35 -19.53
N ASP A 88 15.24 5.62 -18.90
CA ASP A 88 16.44 4.79 -18.86
C ASP A 88 16.37 3.68 -17.80
N MET A 89 15.29 3.64 -16.99
CA MET A 89 15.11 2.75 -15.84
C MET A 89 16.29 2.78 -14.87
N ALA A 90 17.03 3.89 -14.82
CA ALA A 90 18.17 4.02 -13.93
C ALA A 90 17.72 4.01 -12.46
N PRO A 91 18.48 3.36 -11.56
CA PRO A 91 18.17 3.43 -10.13
C PRO A 91 18.19 4.88 -9.61
N ILE A 92 17.13 5.24 -8.90
CA ILE A 92 16.93 6.58 -8.33
C ILE A 92 17.62 6.65 -6.98
N SER A 93 18.30 7.74 -6.65
CA SER A 93 19.04 7.88 -5.39
C SER A 93 18.97 9.30 -4.80
N GLY A 94 19.29 9.41 -3.51
CA GLY A 94 19.37 10.69 -2.82
C GLY A 94 18.07 11.50 -2.87
N ARG A 95 18.18 12.81 -3.12
CA ARG A 95 17.01 13.72 -3.17
C ARG A 95 16.05 13.43 -4.32
N ALA A 96 16.52 12.77 -5.38
CA ALA A 96 15.66 12.40 -6.51
C ALA A 96 14.59 11.37 -6.12
N LEU A 97 14.70 10.74 -4.94
CA LEU A 97 13.68 9.83 -4.42
C LEU A 97 12.44 10.54 -3.88
N GLU A 98 12.56 11.78 -3.40
CA GLU A 98 11.47 12.48 -2.72
C GLU A 98 10.16 12.55 -3.53
N PRO A 99 10.19 12.81 -4.86
CA PRO A 99 8.98 12.81 -5.69
C PRO A 99 8.29 11.44 -5.80
N HIS A 100 8.98 10.34 -5.50
CA HIS A 100 8.48 8.97 -5.69
C HIS A 100 7.83 8.39 -4.44
N ILE A 101 8.06 8.94 -3.24
CA ILE A 101 7.59 8.34 -1.98
C ILE A 101 6.26 8.96 -1.55
N SER A 102 5.25 8.11 -1.36
CA SER A 102 3.93 8.51 -0.86
C SER A 102 3.98 9.00 0.58
N ARG A 103 3.18 10.04 0.89
CA ARG A 103 2.96 10.52 2.26
C ARG A 103 1.73 9.89 2.91
N CYS A 104 1.75 9.81 4.23
CA CYS A 104 0.67 9.27 5.06
C CYS A 104 0.36 10.18 6.24
N VAL A 105 -0.83 9.99 6.81
CA VAL A 105 -1.28 10.61 8.06
C VAL A 105 -1.87 9.53 8.96
N VAL A 106 -1.57 9.60 10.25
CA VAL A 106 -2.19 8.78 11.29
C VAL A 106 -3.21 9.63 12.02
N CYS A 107 -4.44 9.14 12.08
CA CYS A 107 -5.59 9.85 12.62
C CYS A 107 -6.17 9.11 13.83
N GLU A 108 -6.69 9.87 14.79
CA GLU A 108 -7.53 9.37 15.87
C GLU A 108 -9.00 9.71 15.61
N GLY A 109 -9.87 8.69 15.64
CA GLY A 109 -11.31 8.80 15.53
C GLY A 109 -12.04 8.33 16.79
N ALA A 110 -13.34 8.64 16.86
CA ALA A 110 -14.19 8.30 18.00
C ALA A 110 -14.63 6.82 18.02
N ALA A 111 -14.57 6.13 16.87
CA ALA A 111 -15.06 4.77 16.73
C ALA A 111 -14.20 3.93 15.76
N MET A 112 -14.50 2.64 15.70
CA MET A 112 -13.81 1.69 14.82
C MET A 112 -14.01 2.04 13.34
N VAL A 113 -12.97 1.76 12.55
CA VAL A 113 -12.94 2.00 11.10
C VAL A 113 -12.71 0.66 10.37
N ILE A 114 -13.50 0.39 9.33
CA ILE A 114 -13.39 -0.82 8.50
C ILE A 114 -13.44 -0.50 7.01
N ALA A 115 -12.92 -1.40 6.18
CA ALA A 115 -13.17 -1.43 4.74
C ALA A 115 -14.28 -2.43 4.39
N VAL A 116 -15.13 -2.06 3.43
CA VAL A 116 -16.10 -2.95 2.79
C VAL A 116 -15.83 -3.01 1.29
N HIS A 117 -15.99 -4.19 0.69
CA HIS A 117 -15.66 -4.46 -0.72
C HIS A 117 -16.89 -4.92 -1.49
N SER A 118 -17.10 -4.41 -2.70
CA SER A 118 -18.28 -4.75 -3.50
C SER A 118 -18.12 -6.01 -4.34
N GLN A 119 -16.88 -6.40 -4.67
CA GLN A 119 -16.59 -7.38 -5.72
C GLN A 119 -17.29 -7.04 -7.05
N THR A 120 -17.51 -5.75 -7.31
CA THR A 120 -18.04 -5.19 -8.55
C THR A 120 -17.33 -3.86 -8.87
N THR A 121 -17.61 -3.27 -10.02
CA THR A 121 -17.12 -1.92 -10.35
C THR A 121 -17.91 -0.79 -9.68
N GLY A 122 -19.01 -1.12 -8.98
CA GLY A 122 -19.78 -0.17 -8.18
C GLY A 122 -19.21 -0.02 -6.76
N VAL A 123 -19.23 1.20 -6.22
CA VAL A 123 -18.79 1.47 -4.84
C VAL A 123 -19.79 0.87 -3.85
N PRO A 124 -19.36 0.06 -2.87
CA PRO A 124 -20.25 -0.50 -1.86
C PRO A 124 -20.74 0.59 -0.88
N ALA A 125 -21.97 0.46 -0.39
CA ALA A 125 -22.47 1.30 0.69
C ALA A 125 -21.79 0.94 2.03
N CYS A 126 -21.65 1.93 2.91
CA CYS A 126 -21.31 1.64 4.30
C CYS A 126 -22.46 0.89 4.99
N PRO A 127 -22.18 0.09 6.04
CA PRO A 127 -23.24 -0.51 6.85
C PRO A 127 -24.15 0.54 7.49
N ASP A 128 -25.38 0.15 7.83
CA ASP A 128 -26.35 1.06 8.45
C ASP A 128 -25.82 1.69 9.73
N GLY A 129 -25.90 3.01 9.81
CA GLY A 129 -25.41 3.80 10.94
C GLY A 129 -23.91 4.16 10.87
N TRP A 130 -23.19 3.75 9.83
CA TRP A 130 -21.76 4.09 9.66
C TRP A 130 -21.57 5.25 8.68
N MET A 131 -20.60 6.12 8.98
CA MET A 131 -20.22 7.20 8.09
C MET A 131 -19.12 6.79 7.10
N SER A 132 -19.21 7.30 5.87
CA SER A 132 -18.18 7.10 4.85
C SER A 132 -16.99 8.03 5.09
N LEU A 133 -15.77 7.48 5.08
CA LEU A 133 -14.54 8.24 5.14
C LEU A 133 -13.94 8.49 3.75
N TRP A 134 -13.71 7.42 2.99
CA TRP A 134 -13.26 7.49 1.59
C TRP A 134 -13.66 6.26 0.78
N LYS A 135 -13.46 6.34 -0.54
CA LYS A 135 -13.75 5.29 -1.53
C LYS A 135 -12.48 4.93 -2.26
N GLY A 136 -12.38 3.71 -2.76
CA GLY A 136 -11.15 3.25 -3.40
C GLY A 136 -11.30 1.97 -4.21
N PHE A 137 -10.18 1.29 -4.38
CA PHE A 137 -9.99 0.02 -5.07
C PHE A 137 -9.48 -1.04 -4.10
N SER A 138 -9.95 -2.26 -4.29
CA SER A 138 -9.76 -3.37 -3.34
C SER A 138 -8.39 -4.01 -3.50
N PHE A 139 -7.41 -3.55 -2.72
CA PHE A 139 -6.03 -4.01 -2.71
C PHE A 139 -5.83 -5.18 -1.72
N VAL A 140 -5.27 -6.29 -2.18
CA VAL A 140 -5.18 -7.54 -1.40
C VAL A 140 -3.76 -7.83 -0.95
N MET A 141 -2.85 -7.92 -1.91
CA MET A 141 -1.47 -8.36 -1.67
C MET A 141 -0.54 -7.85 -2.75
N TYR A 142 0.75 -8.07 -2.55
CA TYR A 142 1.82 -7.66 -3.44
C TYR A 142 3.00 -8.61 -3.33
N THR A 143 3.80 -8.67 -4.39
CA THR A 143 5.05 -9.43 -4.44
C THR A 143 6.16 -8.61 -5.12
N SER A 144 7.42 -8.85 -4.76
CA SER A 144 8.58 -8.28 -5.45
C SER A 144 9.77 -9.26 -5.45
N ALA A 145 10.98 -8.78 -5.10
CA ALA A 145 12.20 -9.58 -5.14
C ALA A 145 12.06 -10.93 -4.40
N GLY A 146 12.46 -12.01 -5.07
CA GLY A 146 12.40 -13.37 -4.52
C GLY A 146 11.00 -13.99 -4.45
N SER A 147 9.97 -13.37 -5.06
CA SER A 147 8.56 -13.77 -4.92
C SER A 147 8.04 -13.71 -3.48
N GLU A 148 8.74 -12.98 -2.61
CA GLU A 148 8.28 -12.72 -1.27
C GLU A 148 7.02 -11.85 -1.30
N ALA A 149 6.08 -12.17 -0.41
CA ALA A 149 4.74 -11.62 -0.42
C ALA A 149 4.34 -11.09 0.94
N SER A 150 3.53 -10.03 0.93
CA SER A 150 2.71 -9.66 2.07
C SER A 150 1.37 -9.10 1.57
N GLY A 151 0.49 -8.69 2.48
CA GLY A 151 -0.86 -8.32 2.11
C GLY A 151 -1.58 -7.51 3.17
N GLN A 152 -2.85 -7.25 2.89
CA GLN A 152 -3.74 -6.43 3.69
C GLN A 152 -4.84 -7.30 4.29
N ALA A 153 -5.25 -7.01 5.51
CA ALA A 153 -6.51 -7.57 6.01
C ALA A 153 -7.66 -6.91 5.24
N LEU A 154 -8.56 -7.70 4.62
CA LEU A 154 -9.66 -7.13 3.82
C LEU A 154 -10.63 -6.25 4.62
N ALA A 155 -10.72 -6.43 5.94
CA ALA A 155 -11.50 -5.55 6.80
C ALA A 155 -10.75 -4.26 7.18
N SER A 156 -9.44 -4.20 6.98
CA SER A 156 -8.60 -3.03 7.31
C SER A 156 -8.78 -1.92 6.29
N PRO A 157 -8.74 -0.64 6.68
CA PRO A 157 -8.67 0.48 5.73
C PRO A 157 -7.53 0.35 4.70
N GLY A 158 -6.46 -0.37 5.04
CA GLY A 158 -5.31 -0.62 4.16
C GLY A 158 -5.62 -1.42 2.89
N SER A 159 -6.71 -2.21 2.89
CA SER A 159 -7.18 -2.92 1.70
C SER A 159 -7.91 -2.01 0.70
N CYS A 160 -8.09 -0.72 1.02
CA CYS A 160 -8.87 0.21 0.22
C CYS A 160 -8.08 1.46 -0.21
N LEU A 161 -7.23 1.29 -1.24
CA LEU A 161 -6.43 2.38 -1.82
C LEU A 161 -7.30 3.34 -2.64
N GLU A 162 -7.16 4.64 -2.40
CA GLU A 162 -7.99 5.67 -3.04
C GLU A 162 -7.72 5.78 -4.56
N GLU A 163 -6.46 5.57 -4.97
CA GLU A 163 -6.06 5.58 -6.37
C GLU A 163 -5.59 4.20 -6.83
N PHE A 164 -6.14 3.72 -7.95
CA PHE A 164 -5.63 2.52 -8.59
C PHE A 164 -4.31 2.80 -9.31
N ARG A 165 -3.32 1.92 -9.10
CA ARG A 165 -2.10 1.84 -9.93
C ARG A 165 -1.70 0.39 -10.11
N ALA A 166 -1.30 0.01 -11.32
CA ALA A 166 -0.88 -1.36 -11.62
C ALA A 166 0.30 -1.82 -10.76
N VAL A 167 1.21 -0.92 -10.38
CA VAL A 167 2.27 -1.16 -9.39
C VAL A 167 2.30 0.04 -8.43
N PRO A 168 1.63 -0.04 -7.26
CA PRO A 168 1.44 1.11 -6.36
C PRO A 168 2.62 1.35 -5.41
N PHE A 169 3.78 0.73 -5.62
CA PHE A 169 4.93 0.80 -4.73
C PHE A 169 6.26 0.85 -5.49
N ILE A 170 7.33 1.24 -4.78
CA ILE A 170 8.70 1.29 -5.27
C ILE A 170 9.60 0.44 -4.36
N GLU A 171 10.58 -0.25 -4.95
CA GLU A 171 11.56 -1.07 -4.24
C GLU A 171 12.83 -0.28 -3.96
N CYS A 172 13.30 -0.31 -2.71
CA CYS A 172 14.50 0.39 -2.25
C CYS A 172 15.51 -0.59 -1.65
N HIS A 173 16.80 -0.29 -1.85
CA HIS A 173 17.93 -1.15 -1.50
C HIS A 173 18.77 -0.52 -0.39
N GLY A 174 19.48 -1.36 0.38
CA GLY A 174 20.45 -0.94 1.39
C GLY A 174 21.51 0.06 0.90
N ARG A 175 21.90 -0.03 -0.38
CA ARG A 175 22.89 0.86 -1.02
C ARG A 175 22.38 2.27 -1.35
N GLY A 176 21.17 2.64 -0.96
CA GLY A 176 20.64 4.00 -1.17
C GLY A 176 19.94 4.23 -2.50
N THR A 177 19.56 3.16 -3.21
CA THR A 177 18.90 3.24 -4.52
C THR A 177 17.50 2.66 -4.47
N CYS A 178 16.56 3.23 -5.22
CA CYS A 178 15.24 2.64 -5.45
C CYS A 178 14.92 2.54 -6.94
N ASN A 179 14.06 1.59 -7.31
CA ASN A 179 13.56 1.46 -8.67
C ASN A 179 12.22 0.72 -8.71
N TYR A 180 11.64 0.68 -9.90
CA TYR A 180 10.45 -0.09 -10.20
C TYR A 180 10.88 -1.26 -11.10
N TYR A 181 10.61 -2.48 -10.64
CA TYR A 181 11.04 -3.67 -11.35
C TYR A 181 9.86 -4.38 -12.01
N THR A 182 10.11 -5.03 -13.14
CA THR A 182 9.07 -5.71 -13.95
C THR A 182 8.52 -6.96 -13.29
N ASN A 183 9.20 -7.48 -12.26
CA ASN A 183 8.76 -8.62 -11.45
C ASN A 183 7.95 -8.20 -10.22
N SER A 184 7.69 -6.90 -10.02
CA SER A 184 6.80 -6.42 -8.97
C SER A 184 5.35 -6.57 -9.41
N TYR A 185 4.54 -7.28 -8.62
CA TYR A 185 3.12 -7.48 -8.88
C TYR A 185 2.26 -6.94 -7.75
N SER A 186 1.09 -6.42 -8.12
CA SER A 186 0.03 -6.03 -7.20
C SER A 186 -1.22 -6.85 -7.49
N PHE A 187 -1.96 -7.21 -6.44
CA PHE A 187 -3.11 -8.09 -6.52
C PHE A 187 -4.34 -7.38 -5.95
N TRP A 188 -5.42 -7.41 -6.73
CA TRP A 188 -6.66 -6.68 -6.44
C TRP A 188 -7.84 -7.66 -6.47
N LEU A 189 -8.88 -7.40 -5.67
CA LEU A 189 -10.12 -8.18 -5.79
C LEU A 189 -10.75 -7.91 -7.16
N ALA A 190 -11.16 -8.98 -7.83
CA ALA A 190 -11.83 -8.88 -9.12
C ALA A 190 -13.32 -8.53 -8.97
N SER A 191 -13.87 -7.90 -10.00
CA SER A 191 -15.29 -7.75 -10.25
C SER A 191 -15.87 -9.10 -10.69
N LEU A 192 -16.88 -9.60 -9.96
CA LEU A 192 -17.49 -10.90 -10.17
C LEU A 192 -18.94 -10.75 -10.61
N ASN A 193 -19.40 -11.66 -11.46
CA ASN A 193 -20.82 -11.81 -11.76
C ASN A 193 -21.44 -12.83 -10.79
N PRO A 194 -22.40 -12.44 -9.92
CA PRO A 194 -23.02 -13.35 -8.96
C PRO A 194 -23.62 -14.60 -9.60
N ARG A 195 -24.13 -14.51 -10.84
CA ARG A 195 -24.70 -15.64 -11.59
C ARG A 195 -23.66 -16.68 -12.03
N ARG A 196 -22.36 -16.40 -11.83
CA ARG A 196 -21.23 -17.22 -12.28
C ARG A 196 -20.24 -17.62 -11.18
N MET A 197 -20.53 -17.35 -9.89
CA MET A 197 -19.57 -17.59 -8.79
C MET A 197 -19.03 -19.03 -8.72
N PHE A 198 -19.84 -20.02 -9.11
CA PHE A 198 -19.48 -21.44 -9.12
C PHE A 198 -19.16 -21.98 -10.52
N ARG A 199 -18.93 -21.11 -11.50
CA ARG A 199 -18.52 -21.49 -12.85
C ARG A 199 -17.02 -21.22 -13.01
N ARG A 200 -16.39 -21.93 -13.95
CA ARG A 200 -15.01 -21.64 -14.36
C ARG A 200 -14.89 -20.14 -14.71
N PRO A 201 -13.94 -19.40 -14.10
CA PRO A 201 -13.67 -18.01 -14.46
C PRO A 201 -13.31 -17.88 -15.93
N VAL A 202 -13.74 -16.79 -16.58
CA VAL A 202 -13.30 -16.48 -17.95
C VAL A 202 -11.97 -15.76 -17.87
N PRO A 203 -10.88 -16.32 -18.42
CA PRO A 203 -9.60 -15.62 -18.48
C PRO A 203 -9.74 -14.34 -19.31
N GLN A 204 -9.18 -13.25 -18.81
CA GLN A 204 -9.12 -11.97 -19.50
C GLN A 204 -7.71 -11.41 -19.37
N THR A 205 -7.26 -10.71 -20.40
CA THR A 205 -6.02 -9.94 -20.39
C THR A 205 -6.38 -8.54 -20.82
N LEU A 206 -6.25 -7.59 -19.89
CA LEU A 206 -6.60 -6.20 -20.12
C LEU A 206 -5.36 -5.35 -20.36
N LYS A 207 -5.54 -4.26 -21.11
CA LYS A 207 -4.51 -3.26 -21.36
C LYS A 207 -4.87 -1.95 -20.66
N ALA A 208 -3.94 -0.99 -20.71
CA ALA A 208 -4.15 0.36 -20.19
C ALA A 208 -5.45 0.96 -20.74
N GLY A 209 -6.23 1.61 -19.88
CA GLY A 209 -7.55 2.18 -20.20
C GLY A 209 -8.74 1.29 -19.83
N GLU A 210 -8.54 -0.03 -19.67
CA GLU A 210 -9.62 -0.96 -19.33
C GLU A 210 -9.45 -1.61 -17.95
N LEU A 211 -8.29 -1.42 -17.31
CA LEU A 211 -7.91 -2.12 -16.08
C LEU A 211 -8.95 -2.00 -14.96
N GLU A 212 -9.49 -0.80 -14.74
CA GLU A 212 -10.45 -0.54 -13.66
C GLU A 212 -11.81 -1.24 -13.87
N ASN A 213 -12.14 -1.65 -15.11
CA ASN A 213 -13.42 -2.28 -15.45
C ASN A 213 -13.60 -3.67 -14.82
N ILE A 214 -12.52 -4.27 -14.29
CA ILE A 214 -12.57 -5.57 -13.62
C ILE A 214 -12.12 -5.51 -12.18
N ILE A 215 -11.84 -4.32 -11.63
CA ILE A 215 -11.33 -4.18 -10.27
C ILE A 215 -12.47 -3.85 -9.33
N SER A 216 -12.56 -4.61 -8.24
CA SER A 216 -13.53 -4.41 -7.17
C SER A 216 -13.31 -3.05 -6.51
N ARG A 217 -14.40 -2.32 -6.27
CA ARG A 217 -14.39 -1.10 -5.47
C ARG A 217 -14.55 -1.40 -3.99
N CYS A 218 -14.16 -0.43 -3.18
CA CYS A 218 -14.31 -0.47 -1.73
C CYS A 218 -14.68 0.89 -1.17
N GLN A 219 -15.16 0.88 0.07
CA GLN A 219 -15.44 2.07 0.85
C GLN A 219 -14.94 1.85 2.27
N VAL A 220 -14.28 2.86 2.84
CA VAL A 220 -13.87 2.86 4.24
C VAL A 220 -14.90 3.61 5.06
N CYS A 221 -15.30 3.00 6.17
CA CYS A 221 -16.43 3.41 6.99
C CYS A 221 -16.02 3.49 8.46
N MET A 222 -16.53 4.49 9.18
CA MET A 222 -16.39 4.63 10.63
C MET A 222 -17.77 4.52 11.30
N LYS A 223 -17.84 3.82 12.43
CA LYS A 223 -19.08 3.65 13.19
C LYS A 223 -19.51 4.93 13.91
#